data_AF-A0A955M4L8-F1
#
_entry.id   AF-A0A955M4L8-F1
#
_cell.length_a   1.000
_cell.length_b   1.000
_cell.length_c   1.000
_cell.angle_alpha   90.00
_cell.angle_beta   90.00
_cell.angle_gamma   90.00
#
_symmetry.space_group_name_H-M   'P 1'
#
loop_
_entity.id
_entity.type
_entity.pdbx_description
1 polymer ?
#
loop_
_entity_poly.entity_id
_entity_poly.type
_entity_poly.pdbx_seq_one_letter_code
_entity_poly.pdbx_strand_id
1 'polypeptide(L)'
;SIGTTGDSMINEARKLRDSDEFDQGTVQAKGQLIGPDLSVSGKIFERVVHYDNRKKQVEYYIELIVTDLRTGLRFWQKQVRILKRGGKKVPIW
;
A
#
# COMPACT_ATOMS: atom_id res chain seq x y z
N SER A 1 -5.65 -2.86 7.43
CA SER A 1 -4.80 -3.89 6.82
C SER A 1 -4.49 -3.47 5.40
N ILE A 2 -3.23 -3.16 5.09
CA ILE A 2 -2.81 -3.02 3.70
C ILE A 2 -2.83 -4.43 3.12
N GLY A 3 -3.68 -4.63 2.12
CA GLY A 3 -4.00 -5.95 1.57
C GLY A 3 -5.41 -5.89 0.99
N THR A 4 -5.59 -5.12 -0.09
CA THR A 4 -6.80 -5.12 -0.96
C THR A 4 -6.69 -4.12 -2.12
N THR A 5 -5.80 -3.13 -2.09
CA THR A 5 -5.71 -2.09 -3.15
C THR A 5 -5.21 -2.62 -4.50
N GLY A 6 -4.51 -3.77 -4.52
CA GLY A 6 -4.14 -4.44 -5.77
C GLY A 6 -5.32 -5.02 -6.56
N ASP A 7 -6.46 -5.24 -5.89
CA ASP A 7 -7.62 -5.89 -6.51
C ASP A 7 -8.59 -4.90 -7.16
N SER A 8 -8.67 -3.65 -6.66
CA SER A 8 -9.63 -2.69 -7.20
C SER A 8 -9.31 -2.32 -8.64
N MET A 9 -8.06 -2.01 -8.97
CA MET A 9 -7.66 -1.68 -10.35
C MET A 9 -7.79 -2.87 -11.31
N ILE A 10 -7.54 -4.10 -10.85
CA ILE A 10 -7.78 -5.32 -11.63
C ILE A 10 -9.28 -5.47 -11.92
N ASN A 11 -10.12 -5.24 -10.93
CA ASN A 11 -11.57 -5.30 -11.08
C ASN A 11 -12.11 -4.18 -11.97
N GLU A 12 -11.59 -2.95 -11.87
CA GLU A 12 -11.94 -1.85 -12.79
C GLU A 12 -11.50 -2.17 -14.22
N ALA A 13 -10.30 -2.73 -14.43
CA ALA A 13 -9.83 -3.12 -15.76
C ALA A 13 -10.72 -4.19 -16.42
N ARG A 14 -11.38 -5.06 -15.62
CA ARG A 14 -12.34 -6.05 -16.17
C ARG A 14 -13.61 -5.40 -16.71
N LYS A 15 -14.05 -4.27 -16.14
CA LYS A 15 -15.25 -3.55 -16.62
C LYS A 15 -15.05 -2.97 -18.03
N LEU A 16 -13.80 -2.76 -18.45
CA LEU A 16 -13.46 -2.28 -19.79
C LEU A 16 -13.86 -3.28 -20.90
N ARG A 17 -14.06 -4.55 -20.57
CA ARG A 17 -14.55 -5.58 -21.51
C ARG A 17 -16.00 -5.36 -21.93
N ASP A 18 -16.77 -4.69 -21.07
CA ASP A 18 -18.20 -4.45 -21.28
C ASP A 18 -18.46 -3.06 -21.88
N SER A 19 -17.42 -2.37 -22.34
CA SER A 19 -17.48 -1.00 -22.85
C SER A 19 -16.95 -0.90 -24.28
N ASP A 20 -17.83 -0.50 -25.20
CA ASP A 20 -17.52 -0.33 -26.62
C ASP A 20 -16.59 0.87 -26.91
N GLU A 21 -16.30 1.70 -25.90
CA GLU A 21 -15.40 2.87 -25.99
C GLU A 21 -13.91 2.45 -26.03
N PHE A 22 -13.59 1.21 -25.69
CA PHE A 22 -12.21 0.71 -25.63
C PHE A 22 -11.91 -0.30 -26.74
N ASP A 23 -10.68 -0.28 -27.26
CA ASP A 23 -10.20 -1.28 -28.21
C ASP A 23 -10.10 -2.66 -27.55
N GLN A 24 -11.08 -3.51 -27.84
CA GLN A 24 -11.21 -4.85 -27.26
C GLN A 24 -10.07 -5.79 -27.64
N GLY A 25 -9.28 -5.49 -28.68
CA GLY A 25 -8.05 -6.23 -28.99
C GLY A 25 -6.94 -6.04 -27.95
N THR A 26 -7.02 -4.97 -27.15
CA THR A 26 -6.02 -4.60 -26.14
C THR A 26 -6.49 -4.83 -24.70
N VAL A 27 -7.80 -5.02 -24.50
CA VAL A 27 -8.38 -5.36 -23.19
C VAL A 27 -8.01 -6.79 -22.83
N GLN A 28 -7.55 -7.00 -21.59
CA GLN A 28 -7.15 -8.32 -21.09
C GLN A 28 -8.32 -9.30 -21.21
N ALA A 29 -8.11 -10.52 -21.72
CA ALA A 29 -9.19 -11.50 -21.92
C ALA A 29 -9.53 -12.28 -20.64
N LYS A 30 -10.70 -12.95 -20.63
CA LYS A 30 -11.09 -13.84 -19.52
C LYS A 30 -10.09 -14.99 -19.40
N GLY A 31 -9.71 -15.33 -18.16
CA GLY A 31 -8.78 -16.43 -17.86
C GLY A 31 -7.28 -16.08 -18.00
N GLN A 32 -6.92 -14.84 -18.35
CA GLN A 32 -5.51 -14.45 -18.47
C GLN A 32 -4.85 -14.01 -17.15
N LEU A 33 -5.64 -13.83 -16.08
CA LEU A 33 -5.08 -13.46 -14.78
C LEU A 33 -4.37 -14.64 -14.14
N ILE A 34 -3.09 -14.45 -13.86
CA ILE A 34 -2.28 -15.38 -13.07
C ILE A 34 -2.53 -15.04 -11.60
N GLY A 35 -2.82 -16.06 -10.79
CA GLY A 35 -2.98 -15.90 -9.35
C GLY A 35 -1.70 -15.34 -8.72
N PRO A 36 -1.77 -14.44 -7.73
CA PRO A 36 -0.57 -13.93 -7.08
C PRO A 36 0.09 -15.03 -6.25
N ASP A 37 1.42 -15.17 -6.39
CA ASP A 37 2.21 -16.09 -5.56
C ASP A 37 2.62 -15.47 -4.21
N LEU A 38 2.55 -14.14 -4.10
CA LEU A 38 3.00 -13.38 -2.95
C LEU A 38 1.92 -12.41 -2.46
N SER A 39 1.85 -12.20 -1.16
CA SER A 39 0.99 -11.19 -0.53
C SER A 39 1.84 -10.19 0.26
N VAL A 40 1.61 -8.91 0.03
CA VAL A 40 2.17 -7.81 0.82
C VAL A 40 1.12 -7.37 1.83
N SER A 41 1.46 -7.41 3.11
CA SER A 41 0.61 -6.89 4.18
C SER A 41 1.37 -6.00 5.15
N GLY A 42 0.65 -5.18 5.89
CA GLY A 42 1.29 -4.24 6.78
C GLY A 42 0.37 -3.22 7.41
N LYS A 43 0.98 -2.35 8.21
CA LYS A 43 0.34 -1.18 8.82
C LYS A 43 1.24 0.04 8.70
N ILE A 44 0.59 1.18 8.53
CA ILE A 44 1.21 2.50 8.63
C ILE A 44 0.55 3.17 9.82
N PHE A 45 1.35 3.75 10.71
CA PHE A 45 0.82 4.54 11.83
C PHE A 45 1.69 5.76 12.10
N GLU A 46 1.03 6.81 12.55
CA GLU A 46 1.65 8.06 12.96
C GLU A 46 1.79 8.10 14.49
N ARG A 47 2.89 8.67 14.98
CA ARG A 47 3.06 9.03 16.38
C ARG A 47 3.51 10.48 16.49
N VAL A 48 2.74 11.27 17.24
CA VAL A 48 3.11 12.65 17.60
C VAL A 48 3.84 12.65 18.95
N VAL A 49 5.10 13.10 18.94
CA VAL A 49 5.91 13.30 20.15
C VAL A 49 5.95 14.78 20.49
N HIS A 50 5.56 15.11 21.72
CA HIS A 50 5.58 16.47 22.25
C HIS A 50 6.84 16.68 23.08
N TYR A 51 7.56 17.77 22.84
CA TYR A 51 8.70 18.20 23.65
C TYR A 51 8.37 19.48 24.42
N ASP A 52 8.94 19.64 25.62
CA ASP A 52 8.69 20.75 26.56
C ASP A 52 8.82 22.15 25.93
N ASN A 53 9.69 22.32 24.92
CA ASN A 53 9.92 23.60 24.23
C ASN A 53 8.96 23.89 23.05
N ARG A 54 7.69 23.45 23.12
CA ARG A 54 6.67 23.60 22.05
C ARG A 54 7.09 23.03 20.69
N LYS A 55 8.05 22.09 20.68
CA LYS A 55 8.46 21.37 19.48
C LYS A 55 7.60 20.12 19.34
N LYS A 56 7.00 19.95 18.16
CA LYS A 56 6.28 18.72 17.79
C LYS A 56 7.14 17.93 16.82
N GLN A 57 7.25 16.64 17.06
CA GLN A 57 7.86 15.69 16.13
C GLN A 57 6.79 14.71 15.71
N VAL A 58 6.62 14.56 14.39
CA VAL A 58 5.69 13.62 13.81
C VAL A 58 6.53 12.49 13.24
N GLU A 59 6.22 11.27 13.66
CA GLU A 59 6.92 10.06 13.25
C GLU A 59 5.97 9.15 12.52
N TYR A 60 6.36 8.71 11.33
CA TYR A 60 5.65 7.68 10.59
C TYR A 60 6.39 6.36 10.73
N TYR A 61 5.64 5.31 11.04
CA TYR A 61 6.10 3.94 11.09
C TYR A 61 5.42 3.16 9.98
N ILE A 62 6.21 2.51 9.15
CA ILE A 62 5.75 1.67 8.05
C ILE A 62 6.28 0.27 8.32
N GLU A 63 5.37 -0.64 8.62
CA GLU A 63 5.66 -2.07 8.79
C GLU A 63 5.09 -2.83 7.61
N LEU A 64 5.95 -3.55 6.90
CA LEU A 64 5.59 -4.35 5.74
C LEU A 64 6.13 -5.78 5.90
N ILE A 65 5.30 -6.74 5.50
CA ILE A 65 5.59 -8.16 5.45
C ILE A 65 5.23 -8.64 4.06
N VAL A 66 6.08 -9.46 3.46
CA VAL A 66 5.72 -10.20 2.27
C VAL A 66 5.76 -11.70 2.54
N THR A 67 4.68 -12.37 2.15
CA THR A 67 4.38 -13.77 2.44
C THR A 67 4.19 -14.54 1.14
N ASP A 68 4.84 -15.70 1.02
CA ASP A 68 4.54 -16.69 -0.02
C ASP A 68 3.14 -17.28 0.26
N LEU A 69 2.21 -17.11 -0.68
CA LEU A 69 0.81 -17.48 -0.51
C LEU A 69 0.59 -19.00 -0.57
N ARG A 70 1.49 -19.74 -1.21
CA ARG A 70 1.40 -21.20 -1.34
C ARG A 70 1.78 -21.91 -0.05
N THR A 71 2.79 -21.40 0.65
CA THR A 71 3.38 -22.03 1.84
C THR A 71 3.08 -21.30 3.14
N GLY A 72 2.68 -20.02 3.07
CA GLY A 72 2.48 -19.15 4.22
C GLY A 72 3.79 -18.60 4.82
N LEU A 73 4.94 -18.87 4.21
CA LEU A 73 6.24 -18.41 4.71
C LEU A 73 6.43 -16.92 4.49
N ARG A 74 6.87 -16.21 5.54
CA ARG A 74 7.27 -14.79 5.45
C ARG A 74 8.66 -14.72 4.86
N PHE A 75 8.75 -14.40 3.57
CA PHE A 75 10.04 -14.35 2.88
C PHE A 75 10.79 -13.04 3.17
N TRP A 76 10.06 -11.98 3.49
CA TRP A 76 10.65 -10.66 3.77
C TRP A 76 9.81 -9.88 4.77
N GLN A 77 10.50 -9.09 5.59
CA GLN A 77 9.88 -8.13 6.48
C GLN A 77 10.76 -6.89 6.57
N LYS A 78 10.15 -5.71 6.59
CA LYS A 78 10.86 -4.46 6.83
C LYS A 78 10.01 -3.52 7.66
N GLN A 79 10.70 -2.85 8.58
CA GLN A 79 10.18 -1.71 9.31
C GLN A 79 10.98 -0.47 8.92
N VAL A 80 10.27 0.58 8.52
CA VAL A 80 10.86 1.89 8.21
C VAL A 80 10.28 2.93 9.16
N ARG A 81 11.16 3.75 9.74
CA ARG A 81 10.78 4.91 10.53
C ARG A 81 11.18 6.18 9.77
N ILE A 82 10.22 7.05 9.54
CA ILE A 82 10.43 8.36 8.91
C ILE A 82 10.15 9.43 9.96
N LEU A 83 11.13 10.29 10.24
CA LEU A 83 11.00 11.35 11.22
C LEU A 83 10.82 12.70 10.51
N LYS A 84 9.73 13.41 10.81
CA LYS A 84 9.54 14.80 10.40
C LYS A 84 9.63 15.70 11.63
N ARG A 85 10.70 16.50 11.71
CA ARG A 85 10.88 17.48 12.79
C ARG A 85 10.30 18.83 12.37
N GLY A 86 9.24 19.27 13.06
CA GLY A 86 8.65 20.58 12.84
C GLY A 86 9.31 21.66 13.71
N GLY A 87 9.86 22.71 13.10
CA GLY A 87 9.98 24.02 13.78
C GLY A 87 8.61 24.71 13.88
N LYS A 88 8.50 25.86 14.58
CA LYS A 88 7.26 26.62 14.85
C LYS A 88 6.31 26.89 13.65
N LYS A 89 6.70 26.59 12.40
CA LYS A 89 5.97 26.89 11.16
C LYS A 89 5.88 25.71 10.17
N VAL A 90 5.93 24.46 10.60
CA VAL A 90 5.78 23.33 9.65
C VAL A 90 4.34 22.82 9.70
N PRO A 91 3.59 22.85 8.58
CA PRO A 91 2.28 22.24 8.51
C PRO A 91 2.42 20.73 8.69
N ILE A 92 1.66 20.23 9.65
CA ILE A 92 1.44 18.81 9.91
C ILE A 92 0.14 18.52 9.16
N TRP A 93 0.18 17.59 8.21
CA TRP A 93 -0.95 17.18 7.39
C TRP A 93 -1.66 16.01 8.06
#